data_AF-H2Y0R9-F1
#
_entry.id   AF-H2Y0R9-F1
#
_cell.length_a   1.000
_cell.length_b   1.000
_cell.length_c   1.000
_cell.angle_alpha   90.00
_cell.angle_beta   90.00
_cell.angle_gamma   90.00
#
_symmetry.space_group_name_H-M   'P 1'
#
loop_
_entity.id
_entity.type
_entity.pdbx_description
1 polymer ?
#
loop_
_entity_poly.entity_id
_entity_poly.type
_entity_poly.pdbx_seq_one_letter_code
_entity_poly.pdbx_strand_id
1 'polypeptide(L)'
;MNSLLYFCALCVILSSPAYGYRWCCKSIAEFRKCSVLSGGNSAFQFSCVLANGTADCMDKIAHDTADIIDLDSGDVFKYRDQITVIGAEDYGNGVAKYHAIAVVRKNADPSISLHNLAHRRTCHTAVGKTAGWNMPIGWMIRNNISPSNFDSSCAPGAMDPEHQDVVPDNDYEKWCRNCIGDVLGRHVCDRDQDERFYGYDGAFDCMSSGSGDVAFIKETIILKKDFQNYMLLCPDSPRRASPLEWRNCNLGRVPSHGVVMKRGTSADVINHTLEILRASAASIHNFSTLMGKNLLWSSSTRGFVNAPADPQEFLGHDFFCNTYSITYGEPHQDC
;
A
#
# COMPACT_ATOMS: atom_id res chain seq x y z
N MET A 1 3.60 27.56 -76.69
CA MET A 1 4.17 26.29 -76.18
C MET A 1 3.90 26.24 -74.69
N ASN A 2 2.91 25.43 -74.32
CA ASN A 2 2.60 25.08 -72.93
C ASN A 2 3.74 24.25 -72.33
N SER A 3 4.05 24.44 -71.05
CA SER A 3 3.82 23.43 -70.00
C SER A 3 4.78 23.57 -68.81
N LEU A 4 4.17 23.99 -67.69
CA LEU A 4 4.20 23.37 -66.37
C LEU A 4 5.52 23.28 -65.56
N LEU A 5 5.51 24.12 -64.52
CA LEU A 5 6.23 24.00 -63.26
C LEU A 5 6.09 22.60 -62.62
N TYR A 6 7.21 22.03 -62.19
CA TYR A 6 7.24 20.97 -61.17
C TYR A 6 7.99 21.47 -59.94
N PHE A 7 7.23 22.02 -58.98
CA PHE A 7 7.69 22.16 -57.61
C PHE A 7 7.62 20.77 -56.96
N CYS A 8 8.77 20.12 -56.82
CA CYS A 8 8.88 18.89 -56.05
C CYS A 8 8.90 19.28 -54.55
N ALA A 9 7.71 19.35 -53.95
CA ALA A 9 7.58 19.43 -52.51
C ALA A 9 7.96 18.07 -51.91
N LEU A 10 9.21 17.95 -51.46
CA LEU A 10 9.59 16.87 -50.54
C LEU A 10 8.83 17.08 -49.23
N CYS A 11 7.73 16.36 -49.06
CA CYS A 11 7.18 16.02 -47.76
C CYS A 11 8.22 15.18 -47.02
N VAL A 12 9.06 15.83 -46.21
CA VAL A 12 9.73 15.13 -45.11
C VAL A 12 8.65 14.86 -44.08
N ILE A 13 8.11 13.64 -44.12
CA ILE A 13 7.31 13.10 -43.04
C ILE A 13 8.25 12.95 -41.84
N LEU A 14 8.24 13.94 -40.94
CA LEU A 14 8.73 13.79 -39.58
C LEU A 14 7.77 12.85 -38.84
N SER A 15 7.91 11.54 -39.07
CA SER A 15 7.32 10.53 -38.19
C SER A 15 8.41 10.06 -37.22
N SER A 16 8.80 10.94 -36.31
CA SER A 16 9.30 10.49 -35.01
C SER A 16 8.06 10.12 -34.20
N PRO A 17 7.92 8.92 -33.62
CA PRO A 17 6.93 8.77 -32.57
C PRO A 17 7.31 9.78 -31.48
N ALA A 18 6.37 10.67 -31.16
CA ALA A 18 6.52 11.61 -30.08
C ALA A 18 6.90 10.84 -28.80
N TYR A 19 7.98 11.31 -28.17
CA TYR A 19 8.57 10.91 -26.89
C TYR A 19 7.72 9.93 -26.05
N GLY A 20 8.11 8.65 -26.04
CA GLY A 20 7.68 7.73 -24.97
C GLY A 20 8.38 8.09 -23.66
N TYR A 21 7.73 7.84 -22.53
CA TYR A 21 8.31 8.07 -21.20
C TYR A 21 9.29 6.94 -20.81
N ARG A 22 10.26 7.22 -19.93
CA ARG A 22 11.24 6.25 -19.42
C ARG A 22 10.75 5.63 -18.12
N TRP A 23 10.32 4.37 -18.20
CA TRP A 23 9.93 3.57 -17.04
C TRP A 23 11.14 3.13 -16.24
N CYS A 24 11.17 3.52 -14.97
CA CYS A 24 12.21 3.13 -14.04
C CYS A 24 11.93 1.73 -13.45
N CYS A 25 12.85 0.81 -13.70
CA CYS A 25 12.78 -0.59 -13.30
C CYS A 25 13.69 -0.82 -12.10
N LYS A 26 13.11 -1.18 -10.95
CA LYS A 26 13.80 -1.33 -9.65
C LYS A 26 14.65 -2.61 -9.54
N SER A 27 14.58 -3.49 -10.54
CA SER A 27 15.34 -4.73 -10.58
C SER A 27 15.62 -5.20 -12.02
N ILE A 28 16.56 -6.13 -12.16
CA ILE A 28 16.86 -6.79 -13.45
C ILE A 28 15.62 -7.53 -13.99
N ALA A 29 14.81 -8.13 -13.12
CA ALA A 29 13.60 -8.84 -13.53
C ALA A 29 12.54 -7.88 -14.09
N GLU A 30 12.35 -6.72 -13.44
CA GLU A 30 11.50 -5.65 -13.95
C GLU A 30 12.01 -5.11 -15.29
N PHE A 31 13.32 -4.85 -15.40
CA PHE A 31 13.91 -4.35 -16.62
C PHE A 31 13.72 -5.29 -17.81
N ARG A 32 13.84 -6.61 -17.59
CA ARG A 32 13.56 -7.63 -18.61
C ARG A 32 12.09 -7.60 -19.04
N LYS A 33 11.15 -7.56 -18.09
CA LYS A 33 9.71 -7.45 -18.40
C LYS A 33 9.42 -6.18 -19.20
N CYS A 34 9.95 -5.04 -18.76
CA CYS A 34 9.78 -3.76 -19.44
C CYS A 34 10.32 -3.82 -20.87
N SER A 35 11.51 -4.39 -21.07
CA SER A 35 12.14 -4.47 -22.40
C SER A 35 11.34 -5.34 -23.36
N VAL A 36 10.79 -6.46 -22.88
CA VAL A 36 9.89 -7.31 -23.68
C VAL A 36 8.62 -6.58 -24.08
N LEU A 37 8.03 -5.80 -23.17
CA LEU A 37 6.84 -5.01 -23.46
C LEU A 37 7.14 -3.88 -24.46
N SER A 38 8.23 -3.14 -24.23
CA SER A 38 8.69 -2.04 -25.09
C SER A 38 8.98 -2.50 -26.53
N GLY A 39 9.58 -3.68 -26.69
CA GLY A 39 9.86 -4.24 -28.01
C GLY A 39 8.71 -5.02 -28.66
N GLY A 40 7.73 -5.45 -27.88
CA GLY A 40 6.72 -6.44 -28.30
C GLY A 40 5.28 -5.96 -28.30
N ASN A 41 4.99 -4.78 -27.77
CA ASN A 41 3.63 -4.25 -27.67
C ASN A 41 3.58 -2.75 -28.01
N SER A 42 2.92 -2.40 -29.11
CA SER A 42 2.81 -1.02 -29.59
C SER A 42 1.99 -0.09 -28.69
N ALA A 43 1.15 -0.63 -27.79
CA ALA A 43 0.45 0.13 -26.79
C ALA A 43 1.34 0.47 -25.58
N PHE A 44 2.40 -0.30 -25.32
CA PHE A 44 3.36 -0.04 -24.26
C PHE A 44 4.44 0.92 -24.76
N GLN A 45 4.14 2.21 -24.71
CA GLN A 45 5.00 3.28 -25.25
C GLN A 45 6.02 3.81 -24.24
N PHE A 46 6.64 2.91 -23.49
CA PHE A 46 7.69 3.24 -22.53
C PHE A 46 9.04 2.66 -22.93
N SER A 47 10.09 3.44 -22.73
CA SER A 47 11.47 2.92 -22.70
C SER A 47 11.84 2.50 -21.28
N CYS A 48 12.89 1.71 -21.11
CA CYS A 48 13.21 1.07 -19.83
C CYS A 48 14.54 1.57 -19.28
N VAL A 49 14.55 2.01 -18.02
CA VAL A 49 15.75 2.44 -17.29
C VAL A 49 15.94 1.51 -16.11
N LEU A 50 17.10 0.85 -16.02
CA LEU A 50 17.43 0.01 -14.87
C LEU A 50 17.92 0.88 -13.70
N ALA A 51 17.43 0.57 -12.50
CA ALA A 51 17.89 1.14 -11.25
C ALA A 51 18.09 0.05 -10.19
N ASN A 52 18.87 0.39 -9.15
CA ASN A 52 19.09 -0.45 -7.99
C ASN A 52 18.07 -0.11 -6.87
N GLY A 53 16.84 -0.61 -7.02
CA GLY A 53 15.75 -0.39 -6.06
C GLY A 53 15.04 0.96 -6.20
N THR A 54 14.06 1.20 -5.33
CA THR A 54 13.22 2.41 -5.37
C THR A 54 14.04 3.69 -5.22
N ALA A 55 14.99 3.74 -4.29
CA ALA A 55 15.73 4.97 -4.00
C ALA A 55 16.56 5.48 -5.20
N ASP A 56 17.26 4.58 -5.91
CA ASP A 56 17.96 4.93 -7.14
C ASP A 56 16.97 5.35 -8.24
N CYS A 57 15.79 4.72 -8.35
CA CYS A 57 14.77 5.20 -9.27
C CYS A 57 14.28 6.62 -8.96
N MET A 58 14.06 6.94 -7.68
CA MET A 58 13.64 8.27 -7.27
C MET A 58 14.72 9.32 -7.54
N ASP A 59 15.99 8.99 -7.31
CA ASP A 59 17.12 9.83 -7.69
C ASP A 59 17.18 10.05 -9.21
N LYS A 60 16.96 8.98 -9.99
CA LYS A 60 16.91 9.06 -11.45
C LYS A 60 15.78 9.95 -11.96
N ILE A 61 14.61 9.91 -11.33
CA ILE A 61 13.48 10.78 -11.67
C ILE A 61 13.78 12.24 -11.29
N ALA A 62 14.39 12.47 -10.12
CA ALA A 62 14.79 13.81 -9.70
C ALA A 62 15.78 14.45 -10.70
N HIS A 63 16.69 13.64 -11.26
CA HIS A 63 17.70 14.06 -12.23
C HIS A 63 17.30 13.88 -13.71
N ASP A 64 16.01 13.68 -14.00
CA ASP A 64 15.48 13.55 -15.36
C ASP A 64 16.17 12.47 -16.20
N THR A 65 16.62 11.37 -15.57
CA THR A 65 17.17 10.18 -16.23
C THR A 65 16.13 9.05 -16.36
N ALA A 66 15.07 9.10 -15.56
CA ALA A 66 13.84 8.33 -15.72
C ALA A 66 12.63 9.25 -15.51
N ASP A 67 11.43 8.83 -15.91
CA ASP A 67 10.24 9.68 -15.88
C ASP A 67 9.13 9.14 -14.97
N ILE A 68 8.98 7.81 -14.91
CA ILE A 68 7.82 7.14 -14.32
C ILE A 68 8.21 5.89 -13.53
N ILE A 69 7.53 5.65 -12.41
CA ILE A 69 7.69 4.48 -11.54
C ILE A 69 6.36 4.13 -10.85
N ASP A 70 6.13 2.85 -10.59
CA ASP A 70 5.08 2.38 -9.67
C ASP A 70 5.62 2.24 -8.23
N LEU A 71 4.95 2.90 -7.28
CA LEU A 71 5.30 2.94 -5.87
C LEU A 71 4.16 2.40 -5.01
N ASP A 72 4.50 1.66 -3.95
CA ASP A 72 3.52 1.38 -2.90
C ASP A 72 3.21 2.64 -2.08
N SER A 73 2.13 2.60 -1.30
CA SER A 73 1.65 3.76 -0.56
C SER A 73 2.62 4.25 0.53
N GLY A 74 3.52 3.40 1.02
CA GLY A 74 4.59 3.81 1.94
C GLY A 74 5.67 4.61 1.22
N ASP A 75 6.09 4.17 0.04
CA ASP A 75 7.01 4.92 -0.82
C ASP A 75 6.38 6.25 -1.31
N VAL A 76 5.09 6.26 -1.68
CA VAL A 76 4.39 7.51 -2.01
C VAL A 76 4.38 8.48 -0.83
N PHE A 77 4.16 8.00 0.40
CA PHE A 77 4.26 8.82 1.61
C PHE A 77 5.69 9.37 1.80
N LYS A 78 6.70 8.53 1.64
CA LYS A 78 8.11 8.91 1.81
C LYS A 78 8.56 9.98 0.82
N TYR A 79 8.20 9.83 -0.46
CA TYR A 79 8.64 10.73 -1.54
C TYR A 79 7.61 11.79 -1.94
N ARG A 80 6.54 11.97 -1.15
CA ARG A 80 5.41 12.88 -1.42
C ARG A 80 5.83 14.29 -1.85
N ASP A 81 6.93 14.80 -1.34
CA ASP A 81 7.39 16.15 -1.66
C ASP A 81 8.11 16.26 -3.02
N GLN A 82 8.42 15.14 -3.66
CA GLN A 82 9.24 15.03 -4.88
C GLN A 82 8.46 14.54 -6.11
N ILE A 83 7.20 14.11 -5.92
CA ILE A 83 6.43 13.40 -6.93
C ILE A 83 5.06 14.03 -7.21
N THR A 84 4.49 13.67 -8.34
CA THR A 84 3.09 13.85 -8.70
C THR A 84 2.51 12.48 -9.03
N VAL A 85 1.36 12.15 -8.45
CA VAL A 85 0.65 10.90 -8.77
C VAL A 85 -0.05 11.08 -10.12
N ILE A 86 0.12 10.12 -11.03
CA ILE A 86 -0.45 10.20 -12.38
C ILE A 86 -1.58 9.19 -12.61
N GLY A 87 -1.72 8.23 -11.70
CA GLY A 87 -2.70 7.17 -11.76
C GLY A 87 -2.46 6.17 -10.65
N ALA A 88 -3.39 5.23 -10.49
CA ALA A 88 -3.27 4.17 -9.49
C ALA A 88 -3.59 2.81 -10.10
N GLU A 89 -2.99 1.77 -9.54
CA GLU A 89 -3.37 0.40 -9.84
C GLU A 89 -4.82 0.15 -9.40
N ASP A 90 -5.63 -0.47 -10.26
CA ASP A 90 -6.97 -0.92 -9.91
C ASP A 90 -6.99 -2.44 -9.73
N TYR A 91 -7.41 -2.88 -8.54
CA TYR A 91 -7.59 -4.29 -8.20
C TYR A 91 -9.04 -4.77 -8.35
N GLY A 92 -9.93 -3.91 -8.87
CA GLY A 92 -11.38 -4.09 -8.95
C GLY A 92 -12.17 -3.26 -7.93
N ASN A 93 -11.51 -2.35 -7.21
CA ASN A 93 -12.10 -1.50 -6.17
C ASN A 93 -11.67 -0.01 -6.31
N GLY A 94 -11.22 0.40 -7.50
CA GLY A 94 -10.70 1.75 -7.74
C GLY A 94 -9.34 1.96 -7.08
N VAL A 95 -9.12 3.15 -6.50
CA VAL A 95 -7.85 3.56 -5.86
C VAL A 95 -7.62 2.93 -4.47
N ALA A 96 -8.53 2.09 -3.99
CA ALA A 96 -8.46 1.46 -2.67
C ALA A 96 -8.01 0.00 -2.79
N LYS A 97 -7.00 -0.39 -2.01
CA LYS A 97 -6.61 -1.80 -1.89
C LYS A 97 -7.52 -2.54 -0.90
N TYR A 98 -7.74 -1.95 0.27
CA TYR A 98 -8.59 -2.44 1.35
C TYR A 98 -8.74 -1.36 2.45
N HIS A 99 -9.53 -1.61 3.48
CA HIS A 99 -9.67 -0.76 4.67
C HIS A 99 -9.13 -1.46 5.90
N ALA A 100 -8.35 -0.76 6.71
CA ALA A 100 -7.87 -1.26 7.99
C ALA A 100 -8.99 -1.16 9.03
N ILE A 101 -9.24 -2.22 9.79
CA ILE A 101 -10.29 -2.31 10.80
C ILE A 101 -9.76 -2.89 12.10
N ALA A 102 -10.41 -2.56 13.21
CA ALA A 102 -10.20 -3.18 14.52
C ALA A 102 -11.42 -4.06 14.86
N VAL A 103 -11.18 -5.33 15.16
CA VAL A 103 -12.23 -6.35 15.36
C VAL A 103 -12.15 -6.94 16.75
N VAL A 104 -13.31 -7.11 17.38
CA VAL A 104 -13.47 -7.80 18.67
C VAL A 104 -14.55 -8.88 18.55
N ARG A 105 -14.55 -9.84 19.47
CA ARG A 105 -15.68 -10.77 19.63
C ARG A 105 -16.93 -9.99 20.06
N LYS A 106 -18.10 -10.41 19.60
CA LYS A 106 -19.38 -9.75 19.92
C LYS A 106 -19.69 -9.73 21.43
N ASN A 107 -19.26 -10.77 22.14
CA ASN A 107 -19.37 -10.89 23.60
C ASN A 107 -18.15 -10.35 24.37
N ALA A 108 -17.22 -9.64 23.71
CA ALA A 108 -16.08 -9.03 24.39
C ALA A 108 -16.54 -7.94 25.37
N ASP A 109 -15.79 -7.76 26.47
CA ASP A 109 -16.02 -6.74 27.50
C ASP A 109 -16.45 -5.41 26.87
N PRO A 110 -17.66 -4.88 27.20
CA PRO A 110 -18.24 -3.72 26.52
C PRO A 110 -17.41 -2.44 26.67
N SER A 111 -16.49 -2.37 27.63
CA SER A 111 -15.60 -1.22 27.81
C SER A 111 -14.44 -1.17 26.81
N ILE A 112 -14.18 -2.25 26.05
CA ILE A 112 -13.19 -2.27 24.97
C ILE A 112 -13.69 -1.39 23.83
N SER A 113 -12.94 -0.33 23.52
CA SER A 113 -13.11 0.55 22.37
C SER A 113 -11.74 0.97 21.85
N LEU A 114 -11.65 1.56 20.66
CA LEU A 114 -10.36 2.07 20.16
C LEU A 114 -9.74 3.12 21.11
N HIS A 115 -10.58 3.88 21.80
CA HIS A 115 -10.19 4.86 22.82
C HIS A 115 -9.80 4.24 24.18
N ASN A 116 -10.05 2.94 24.37
CA ASN A 116 -9.79 2.23 25.62
C ASN A 116 -9.23 0.83 25.35
N LEU A 117 -7.96 0.79 24.94
CA LEU A 117 -7.18 -0.43 24.74
C LEU A 117 -6.10 -0.65 25.79
N ALA A 118 -5.99 0.26 26.78
CA ALA A 118 -5.12 0.06 27.92
C ALA A 118 -5.50 -1.24 28.66
N HIS A 119 -4.49 -2.02 29.02
CA HIS A 119 -4.59 -3.32 29.67
C HIS A 119 -5.40 -4.36 28.86
N ARG A 120 -5.52 -4.17 27.54
CA ARG A 120 -6.13 -5.15 26.63
C ARG A 120 -5.06 -5.93 25.90
N ARG A 121 -5.43 -7.15 25.50
CA ARG A 121 -4.55 -8.03 24.73
C ARG A 121 -4.79 -7.80 23.24
N THR A 122 -3.74 -7.58 22.46
CA THR A 122 -3.89 -7.17 21.05
C THR A 122 -3.28 -8.19 20.09
N CYS A 123 -3.83 -8.27 18.89
CA CYS A 123 -3.37 -9.15 17.82
C CYS A 123 -3.08 -8.34 16.56
N HIS A 124 -1.84 -8.43 16.08
CA HIS A 124 -1.31 -7.65 14.98
C HIS A 124 -0.83 -8.55 13.85
N THR A 125 -0.99 -8.12 12.61
CA THR A 125 -0.55 -8.93 11.45
C THR A 125 0.96 -9.14 11.35
N ALA A 126 1.73 -8.22 11.94
CA ALA A 126 3.18 -8.18 12.17
C ALA A 126 3.62 -6.70 12.29
N VAL A 127 4.78 -6.46 12.91
CA VAL A 127 5.35 -5.11 13.12
C VAL A 127 5.54 -4.35 11.80
N GLY A 128 5.25 -3.05 11.71
CA GLY A 128 5.44 -2.28 10.47
C GLY A 128 4.52 -2.65 9.28
N LYS A 129 3.61 -3.64 9.41
CA LYS A 129 2.59 -3.90 8.36
C LYS A 129 1.48 -2.87 8.42
N THR A 130 0.95 -2.47 7.26
CA THR A 130 -0.01 -1.37 7.16
C THR A 130 -1.24 -1.52 8.07
N ALA A 131 -2.14 -2.48 7.78
CA ALA A 131 -3.43 -2.56 8.50
C ALA A 131 -3.27 -3.01 9.95
N GLY A 132 -2.31 -3.90 10.21
CA GLY A 132 -2.13 -4.52 11.53
C GLY A 132 -1.18 -3.77 12.45
N TRP A 133 -0.46 -2.77 11.96
CA TRP A 133 0.51 -2.01 12.75
C TRP A 133 0.43 -0.51 12.47
N ASN A 134 0.80 -0.06 11.27
CA ASN A 134 0.95 1.38 11.00
C ASN A 134 -0.35 2.16 11.19
N MET A 135 -1.46 1.60 10.70
CA MET A 135 -2.78 2.22 10.82
C MET A 135 -3.25 2.31 12.29
N PRO A 136 -3.32 1.21 13.07
CA PRO A 136 -3.77 1.29 14.46
C PRO A 136 -2.80 2.03 15.38
N ILE A 137 -1.49 1.79 15.29
CA ILE A 137 -0.49 2.45 16.14
C ILE A 137 -0.41 3.94 15.82
N GLY A 138 -0.40 4.30 14.53
CA GLY A 138 -0.44 5.69 14.09
C GLY A 138 -1.71 6.42 14.54
N TRP A 139 -2.87 5.76 14.45
CA TRP A 139 -4.13 6.31 14.95
C TRP A 139 -4.08 6.53 16.47
N MET A 140 -3.46 5.64 17.23
CA MET A 140 -3.33 5.81 18.68
C MET A 140 -2.41 6.98 19.03
N ILE A 141 -1.24 7.07 18.40
CA ILE A 141 -0.29 8.18 18.61
C ILE A 141 -0.96 9.53 18.34
N ARG A 142 -1.65 9.67 17.19
CA ARG A 142 -2.32 10.93 16.82
C ARG A 142 -3.45 11.33 17.78
N ASN A 143 -4.04 10.35 18.48
CA ASN A 143 -5.12 10.57 19.46
C ASN A 143 -4.62 10.59 20.91
N ASN A 144 -3.30 10.70 21.16
CA ASN A 144 -2.70 10.66 22.50
C ASN A 144 -3.03 9.39 23.31
N ILE A 145 -3.27 8.27 22.63
CA ILE A 145 -3.47 6.96 23.23
C ILE A 145 -2.13 6.25 23.14
N SER A 146 -1.56 5.84 24.28
CA SER A 146 -0.28 5.13 24.28
C SER A 146 -0.48 3.63 24.01
N PRO A 147 0.06 3.08 22.91
CA PRO A 147 0.08 1.62 22.67
C PRO A 147 0.89 0.87 23.73
N SER A 148 1.77 1.58 24.46
CA SER A 148 2.59 0.97 25.50
C SER A 148 1.80 0.43 26.68
N ASN A 149 0.57 0.93 26.87
CA ASN A 149 -0.32 0.52 27.94
C ASN A 149 -1.10 -0.76 27.63
N PHE A 150 -0.87 -1.44 26.49
CA PHE A 150 -1.42 -2.78 26.27
C PHE A 150 -0.94 -3.76 27.34
N ASP A 151 -1.75 -4.77 27.65
CA ASP A 151 -1.37 -5.83 28.62
C ASP A 151 -0.34 -6.80 28.02
N SER A 152 -0.65 -7.29 26.82
CA SER A 152 0.20 -8.16 26.03
C SER A 152 -0.25 -8.18 24.57
N SER A 153 0.65 -8.52 23.65
CA SER A 153 0.33 -8.58 22.23
C SER A 153 0.83 -9.86 21.59
N CYS A 154 0.26 -10.18 20.43
CA CYS A 154 1.01 -10.92 19.42
C CYS A 154 1.28 -9.98 18.24
N ALA A 155 2.54 -9.57 18.09
CA ALA A 155 3.04 -8.75 17.00
C ALA A 155 4.30 -9.38 16.41
N PRO A 156 4.13 -10.32 15.45
CA PRO A 156 5.26 -11.00 14.82
C PRO A 156 6.31 -10.04 14.27
N GLY A 157 7.57 -10.33 14.51
CA GLY A 157 8.72 -9.47 14.21
C GLY A 157 9.09 -8.47 15.32
N ALA A 158 8.41 -8.42 16.46
CA ALA A 158 8.79 -7.49 17.54
C ALA A 158 10.15 -7.84 18.20
N MET A 159 10.58 -9.10 18.11
CA MET A 159 11.91 -9.55 18.56
C MET A 159 12.99 -9.39 17.49
N ASP A 160 12.63 -9.05 16.25
CA ASP A 160 13.56 -8.93 15.14
C ASP A 160 14.28 -7.58 15.20
N PRO A 161 15.62 -7.54 15.33
CA PRO A 161 16.39 -6.31 15.39
C PRO A 161 16.14 -5.34 14.23
N GLU A 162 15.75 -5.84 13.05
CA GLU A 162 15.42 -4.99 11.89
C GLU A 162 14.14 -4.17 12.07
N HIS A 163 13.30 -4.51 13.06
CA HIS A 163 11.98 -3.92 13.27
C HIS A 163 11.79 -3.34 14.68
N GLN A 164 12.80 -3.42 15.55
CA GLN A 164 12.71 -2.97 16.95
C GLN A 164 12.56 -1.45 17.10
N ASP A 165 13.03 -0.68 16.13
CA ASP A 165 12.97 0.78 16.10
C ASP A 165 11.53 1.34 16.09
N VAL A 166 10.59 0.57 15.54
CA VAL A 166 9.17 0.94 15.47
C VAL A 166 8.31 0.26 16.54
N VAL A 167 8.90 -0.51 17.46
CA VAL A 167 8.19 -1.14 18.59
C VAL A 167 8.09 -0.15 19.75
N PRO A 168 6.87 0.21 20.21
CA PRO A 168 6.71 1.08 21.37
C PRO A 168 7.39 0.49 22.61
N ASP A 169 7.84 1.34 23.54
CA ASP A 169 8.40 1.03 24.88
C ASP A 169 9.58 0.04 25.00
N ASN A 170 10.04 -0.54 23.90
CA ASN A 170 11.11 -1.54 23.86
C ASN A 170 10.84 -2.81 24.71
N ASP A 171 9.59 -3.08 25.10
CA ASP A 171 9.21 -4.35 25.76
C ASP A 171 8.85 -5.40 24.72
N TYR A 172 9.85 -5.89 23.99
CA TYR A 172 9.67 -6.85 22.89
C TYR A 172 8.97 -8.15 23.36
N GLU A 173 9.20 -8.56 24.61
CA GLU A 173 8.54 -9.72 25.22
C GLU A 173 7.04 -9.51 25.35
N LYS A 174 6.58 -8.36 25.84
CA LYS A 174 5.15 -8.01 25.88
C LYS A 174 4.52 -8.09 24.49
N TRP A 175 5.22 -7.61 23.47
CA TRP A 175 4.71 -7.60 22.09
C TRP A 175 4.64 -8.98 21.44
N CYS A 176 5.38 -9.97 21.95
CA CYS A 176 5.36 -11.36 21.47
C CYS A 176 4.62 -12.35 22.37
N ARG A 177 4.21 -11.93 23.58
CA ARG A 177 3.69 -12.81 24.64
C ARG A 177 2.49 -13.67 24.23
N ASN A 178 1.62 -13.19 23.34
CA ASN A 178 0.43 -13.94 22.90
C ASN A 178 0.67 -14.75 21.62
N CYS A 179 1.87 -14.69 21.02
CA CYS A 179 2.21 -15.48 19.84
C CYS A 179 2.45 -16.95 20.21
N ILE A 180 2.29 -17.86 19.24
CA ILE A 180 2.20 -19.31 19.54
C ILE A 180 3.13 -20.18 18.70
N GLY A 181 3.88 -19.59 17.77
CA GLY A 181 4.81 -20.28 16.90
C GLY A 181 4.15 -21.29 15.97
N ASP A 182 4.98 -22.20 15.46
CA ASP A 182 4.58 -23.33 14.63
C ASP A 182 3.80 -24.38 15.45
N VAL A 183 3.43 -25.50 14.81
CA VAL A 183 2.71 -26.61 15.47
C VAL A 183 3.51 -27.29 16.59
N LEU A 184 4.83 -27.07 16.64
CA LEU A 184 5.74 -27.57 17.66
C LEU A 184 6.10 -26.51 18.71
N GLY A 185 5.56 -25.30 18.61
CA GLY A 185 5.86 -24.17 19.51
C GLY A 185 7.24 -23.53 19.27
N ARG A 186 7.83 -23.72 18.09
CA ARG A 186 9.05 -23.02 17.64
C ARG A 186 8.66 -21.79 16.81
N HIS A 187 9.62 -20.98 16.40
CA HIS A 187 9.34 -19.81 15.53
C HIS A 187 8.33 -18.83 16.14
N VAL A 188 8.29 -18.75 17.48
CA VAL A 188 7.35 -17.89 18.19
C VAL A 188 7.68 -16.45 17.88
N CYS A 189 6.69 -15.72 17.39
CA CYS A 189 6.80 -14.33 16.98
C CYS A 189 7.69 -14.08 15.75
N ASP A 190 8.04 -15.11 14.98
CA ASP A 190 8.77 -14.95 13.71
C ASP A 190 7.91 -14.19 12.69
N ARG A 191 8.54 -13.35 11.86
CA ARG A 191 7.85 -12.47 10.90
C ARG A 191 7.49 -13.17 9.58
N ASP A 192 7.05 -14.42 9.65
CA ASP A 192 6.72 -15.24 8.48
C ASP A 192 5.60 -16.26 8.79
N GLN A 193 5.38 -17.21 7.88
CA GLN A 193 4.28 -18.17 7.96
C GLN A 193 4.52 -19.31 8.96
N ASP A 194 5.70 -19.41 9.56
CA ASP A 194 5.96 -20.42 10.60
C ASP A 194 5.27 -20.04 11.92
N GLU A 195 5.09 -18.74 12.19
CA GLU A 195 4.23 -18.24 13.27
C GLU A 195 2.75 -18.30 12.85
N ARG A 196 1.95 -19.12 13.55
CA ARG A 196 0.52 -19.31 13.21
C ARG A 196 -0.34 -18.06 13.37
N PHE A 197 0.03 -17.13 14.24
CA PHE A 197 -0.67 -15.84 14.38
C PHE A 197 -0.13 -14.74 13.44
N TYR A 198 0.74 -15.08 12.49
CA TYR A 198 1.22 -14.15 11.48
C TYR A 198 0.19 -13.83 10.40
N GLY A 199 0.26 -12.58 9.92
CA GLY A 199 -0.56 -12.11 8.82
C GLY A 199 -2.00 -11.84 9.21
N TYR A 200 -2.85 -11.68 8.21
CA TYR A 200 -4.23 -11.26 8.43
C TYR A 200 -5.12 -12.33 9.06
N ASP A 201 -5.05 -13.57 8.56
CA ASP A 201 -5.80 -14.69 9.11
C ASP A 201 -5.28 -15.05 10.51
N GLY A 202 -3.95 -15.11 10.69
CA GLY A 202 -3.34 -15.38 12.00
C GLY A 202 -3.69 -14.34 13.07
N ALA A 203 -3.68 -13.04 12.74
CA ALA A 203 -4.10 -12.00 13.69
C ALA A 203 -5.59 -12.11 14.06
N PHE A 204 -6.44 -12.48 13.10
CA PHE A 204 -7.84 -12.78 13.38
C PHE A 204 -7.98 -14.01 14.29
N ASP A 205 -7.21 -15.08 14.03
CA ASP A 205 -7.23 -16.32 14.81
C ASP A 205 -6.69 -16.11 16.24
N CYS A 206 -5.71 -15.24 16.42
CA CYS A 206 -5.25 -14.78 17.74
C CYS A 206 -6.39 -14.18 18.56
N MET A 207 -7.23 -13.33 17.97
CA MET A 207 -8.37 -12.74 18.66
C MET A 207 -9.53 -13.74 18.78
N SER A 208 -9.83 -14.52 17.75
CA SER A 208 -10.97 -15.46 17.78
C SER A 208 -10.75 -16.61 18.77
N SER A 209 -9.51 -17.08 18.93
CA SER A 209 -9.12 -18.11 19.91
C SER A 209 -9.10 -17.63 21.37
N GLY A 210 -9.21 -16.31 21.61
CA GLY A 210 -9.17 -15.73 22.94
C GLY A 210 -7.76 -15.39 23.45
N SER A 211 -6.73 -15.59 22.62
CA SER A 211 -5.34 -15.18 22.94
C SER A 211 -5.21 -13.66 23.00
N GLY A 212 -5.98 -12.94 22.18
CA GLY A 212 -6.18 -11.49 22.30
C GLY A 212 -7.65 -11.08 22.40
N ASP A 213 -7.86 -9.81 22.73
CA ASP A 213 -9.16 -9.17 22.86
C ASP A 213 -9.57 -8.39 21.60
N VAL A 214 -8.58 -7.84 20.89
CA VAL A 214 -8.76 -7.08 19.64
C VAL A 214 -7.77 -7.54 18.57
N ALA A 215 -8.22 -7.60 17.31
CA ALA A 215 -7.36 -7.82 16.15
C ALA A 215 -7.41 -6.65 15.18
N PHE A 216 -6.25 -6.26 14.66
CA PHE A 216 -6.13 -5.25 13.61
C PHE A 216 -5.87 -5.93 12.27
N ILE A 217 -6.84 -5.86 11.36
CA ILE A 217 -6.84 -6.60 10.08
C ILE A 217 -7.46 -5.76 8.96
N LYS A 218 -7.62 -6.35 7.77
CA LYS A 218 -8.37 -5.74 6.67
C LYS A 218 -9.83 -6.23 6.65
N GLU A 219 -10.75 -5.40 6.19
CA GLU A 219 -12.19 -5.70 6.06
C GLU A 219 -12.49 -6.96 5.25
N THR A 220 -11.71 -7.24 4.20
CA THR A 220 -11.92 -8.45 3.37
C THR A 220 -11.73 -9.77 4.11
N ILE A 221 -11.09 -9.77 5.29
CA ILE A 221 -10.88 -10.98 6.10
C ILE A 221 -12.15 -11.29 6.89
N ILE A 222 -12.69 -10.30 7.59
CA ILE A 222 -13.89 -10.52 8.42
C ILE A 222 -15.12 -10.87 7.56
N LEU A 223 -15.23 -10.29 6.36
CA LEU A 223 -16.33 -10.59 5.42
C LEU A 223 -16.32 -12.03 4.88
N LYS A 224 -15.19 -12.75 5.01
CA LYS A 224 -15.06 -14.17 4.62
C LYS A 224 -15.30 -15.14 5.78
N LYS A 225 -15.49 -14.64 7.00
CA LYS A 225 -15.71 -15.45 8.22
C LYS A 225 -17.17 -15.34 8.65
N ASP A 226 -17.55 -16.09 9.68
CA ASP A 226 -18.85 -15.93 10.35
C ASP A 226 -18.87 -14.62 11.15
N PHE A 227 -19.06 -13.51 10.43
CA PHE A 227 -18.96 -12.15 10.95
C PHE A 227 -20.03 -11.83 12.01
N GLN A 228 -21.07 -12.65 12.17
CA GLN A 228 -22.15 -12.43 13.14
C GLN A 228 -21.69 -12.50 14.60
N ASN A 229 -20.55 -13.15 14.85
CA ASN A 229 -19.94 -13.32 16.16
C ASN A 229 -18.92 -12.24 16.50
N TYR A 230 -18.79 -11.20 15.67
CA TYR A 230 -17.78 -10.16 15.81
C TYR A 230 -18.36 -8.77 15.63
N MET A 231 -17.62 -7.78 16.11
CA MET A 231 -17.96 -6.36 16.02
C MET A 231 -16.71 -5.55 15.64
N LEU A 232 -16.91 -4.42 14.98
CA LEU A 232 -15.86 -3.45 14.70
C LEU A 232 -15.76 -2.42 15.83
N LEU A 233 -14.55 -1.96 16.13
CA LEU A 233 -14.32 -0.77 16.97
C LEU A 233 -14.16 0.44 16.05
N CYS A 234 -14.97 1.48 16.24
CA CYS A 234 -14.94 2.66 15.38
C CYS A 234 -14.01 3.74 15.93
N PRO A 235 -13.25 4.45 15.08
CA PRO A 235 -12.34 5.50 15.55
C PRO A 235 -13.09 6.74 16.04
N ASP A 236 -14.20 7.11 15.40
CA ASP A 236 -14.89 8.38 15.68
C ASP A 236 -15.76 8.35 16.95
N SER A 237 -15.94 7.18 17.55
CA SER A 237 -16.76 7.03 18.76
C SER A 237 -16.41 5.74 19.50
N PRO A 238 -16.71 5.64 20.81
CA PRO A 238 -16.59 4.36 21.53
C PRO A 238 -17.60 3.30 21.07
N ARG A 239 -18.41 3.59 20.03
CA ARG A 239 -19.41 2.68 19.47
C ARG A 239 -18.72 1.48 18.80
N ARG A 240 -19.42 0.35 18.86
CA ARG A 240 -19.16 -0.81 18.03
C ARG A 240 -20.12 -0.89 16.86
N ALA A 241 -19.65 -1.34 15.70
CA ALA A 241 -20.47 -1.50 14.51
C ALA A 241 -20.50 -2.95 14.01
N SER A 242 -21.51 -3.29 13.23
CA SER A 242 -21.51 -4.55 12.49
C SER A 242 -20.33 -4.58 11.51
N PRO A 243 -19.70 -5.74 11.25
CA PRO A 243 -18.69 -5.87 10.20
C PRO A 243 -19.14 -5.42 8.82
N LEU A 244 -20.46 -5.36 8.54
CA LEU A 244 -21.01 -4.83 7.29
C LEU A 244 -20.92 -3.30 7.18
N GLU A 245 -20.76 -2.59 8.31
CA GLU A 245 -20.65 -1.13 8.37
C GLU A 245 -19.19 -0.64 8.25
N TRP A 246 -18.25 -1.50 7.84
CA TRP A 246 -16.82 -1.19 7.76
C TRP A 246 -16.52 0.12 7.01
N ARG A 247 -17.33 0.48 6.01
CA ARG A 247 -17.18 1.73 5.23
C ARG A 247 -17.18 2.98 6.11
N ASN A 248 -17.94 2.95 7.21
CA ASN A 248 -18.09 4.05 8.16
C ASN A 248 -17.37 3.76 9.50
N CYS A 249 -16.73 2.60 9.64
CA CYS A 249 -16.08 2.15 10.86
C CYS A 249 -14.77 1.42 10.51
N ASN A 250 -13.77 2.21 10.12
CA ASN A 250 -12.44 1.74 9.74
C ASN A 250 -11.38 2.76 10.18
N LEU A 251 -10.15 2.30 10.38
CA LEU A 251 -8.98 3.11 10.75
C LEU A 251 -8.40 3.91 9.58
N GLY A 252 -8.96 3.75 8.38
CA GLY A 252 -8.53 4.39 7.15
C GLY A 252 -8.47 3.45 5.96
N ARG A 253 -8.68 4.02 4.78
CA ARG A 253 -8.44 3.38 3.48
C ARG A 253 -6.93 3.19 3.29
N VAL A 254 -6.51 1.98 2.92
CA VAL A 254 -5.15 1.75 2.42
C VAL A 254 -5.16 1.90 0.89
N PRO A 255 -4.40 2.84 0.31
CA PRO A 255 -4.37 3.05 -1.13
C PRO A 255 -3.83 1.83 -1.87
N SER A 256 -4.16 1.72 -3.16
CA SER A 256 -3.38 0.88 -4.07
C SER A 256 -2.00 1.50 -4.35
N HIS A 257 -1.20 0.85 -5.19
CA HIS A 257 0.05 1.45 -5.63
C HIS A 257 -0.25 2.64 -6.55
N GLY A 258 0.58 3.67 -6.44
CA GLY A 258 0.51 4.88 -7.24
C GLY A 258 1.58 4.83 -8.32
N VAL A 259 1.17 5.10 -9.55
CA VAL A 259 2.12 5.39 -10.63
C VAL A 259 2.42 6.88 -10.57
N VAL A 260 3.69 7.23 -10.50
CA VAL A 260 4.13 8.59 -10.21
C VAL A 260 5.16 9.09 -11.20
N MET A 261 5.20 10.41 -11.36
CA MET A 261 6.21 11.15 -12.11
C MET A 261 6.80 12.26 -11.23
N LYS A 262 7.78 13.00 -11.75
CA LYS A 262 8.41 14.13 -11.06
C LYS A 262 7.37 15.18 -10.62
N ARG A 263 7.58 15.80 -9.47
CA ARG A 263 6.70 16.88 -8.97
C ARG A 263 6.52 17.97 -10.03
N GLY A 264 5.27 18.43 -10.17
CA GLY A 264 4.90 19.49 -11.10
C GLY A 264 4.58 19.01 -12.51
N THR A 265 4.45 17.69 -12.71
CA THR A 265 3.94 17.11 -13.96
C THR A 265 2.57 17.70 -14.30
N SER A 266 2.39 18.19 -15.54
CA SER A 266 1.16 18.87 -15.97
C SER A 266 0.00 17.88 -16.16
N ALA A 267 -1.24 18.38 -16.05
CA ALA A 267 -2.44 17.57 -16.24
C ALA A 267 -2.49 16.89 -17.62
N ASP A 268 -2.01 17.55 -18.67
CA ASP A 268 -1.97 16.97 -20.02
C ASP A 268 -1.03 15.76 -20.09
N VAL A 269 0.15 15.85 -19.46
CA VAL A 269 1.10 14.74 -19.36
C VAL A 269 0.52 13.60 -18.52
N ILE A 270 -0.14 13.92 -17.40
CA ILE A 270 -0.83 12.93 -16.56
C ILE A 270 -1.86 12.14 -17.38
N ASN A 271 -2.77 12.85 -18.05
CA ASN A 271 -3.84 12.25 -18.82
C ASN A 271 -3.29 11.38 -19.96
N HIS A 272 -2.32 11.89 -20.71
CA HIS A 272 -1.70 11.15 -21.80
C HIS A 272 -0.98 9.89 -21.32
N THR A 273 -0.21 9.99 -20.24
CA THR A 273 0.52 8.84 -19.68
C THR A 273 -0.44 7.77 -19.14
N LEU A 274 -1.54 8.20 -18.51
CA LEU A 274 -2.56 7.28 -18.01
C LEU A 274 -3.33 6.58 -19.15
N GLU A 275 -3.54 7.24 -20.29
CA GLU A 275 -4.08 6.60 -21.48
C GLU A 275 -3.16 5.50 -22.02
N ILE A 276 -1.84 5.74 -22.08
CA ILE A 276 -0.85 4.72 -22.46
C ILE A 276 -0.90 3.53 -21.50
N LEU A 277 -0.96 3.79 -20.19
CA LEU A 277 -1.10 2.76 -19.15
C LEU A 277 -2.36 1.90 -19.35
N ARG A 278 -3.50 2.53 -19.61
CA ARG A 278 -4.78 1.83 -19.87
C ARG A 278 -4.76 1.01 -21.14
N ALA A 279 -4.21 1.57 -22.23
CA ALA A 279 -4.05 0.86 -23.50
C ALA A 279 -3.10 -0.35 -23.35
N SER A 280 -2.03 -0.20 -22.57
CA SER A 280 -1.12 -1.29 -22.20
C SER A 280 -1.86 -2.39 -21.43
N ALA A 281 -2.60 -2.03 -20.39
CA ALA A 281 -3.36 -3.01 -19.59
C ALA A 281 -4.39 -3.79 -20.42
N ALA A 282 -5.04 -3.14 -21.39
CA ALA A 282 -6.03 -3.77 -22.25
C ALA A 282 -5.43 -4.69 -23.34
N SER A 283 -4.19 -4.43 -23.78
CA SER A 283 -3.56 -5.14 -24.90
C SER A 283 -2.66 -6.31 -24.48
N ILE A 284 -2.12 -6.29 -23.26
CA ILE A 284 -1.16 -7.29 -22.79
C ILE A 284 -1.90 -8.55 -22.29
N HIS A 285 -1.69 -9.67 -22.97
CA HIS A 285 -2.14 -10.98 -22.47
C HIS A 285 -1.43 -11.35 -21.17
N ASN A 286 -2.17 -11.84 -20.17
CA ASN A 286 -1.65 -12.09 -18.81
C ASN A 286 -0.98 -10.85 -18.18
N PHE A 287 -1.51 -9.66 -18.41
CA PHE A 287 -0.98 -8.37 -17.94
C PHE A 287 -0.37 -8.40 -16.52
N SER A 288 -1.07 -8.96 -15.54
CA SER A 288 -0.65 -8.95 -14.13
C SER A 288 0.48 -9.93 -13.80
N THR A 289 0.70 -10.97 -14.60
CA THR A 289 1.64 -12.08 -14.28
C THR A 289 2.65 -12.38 -15.39
N LEU A 290 2.64 -11.61 -16.47
CA LEU A 290 3.60 -11.75 -17.55
C LEU A 290 5.04 -11.66 -17.00
N MET A 291 5.82 -12.71 -17.25
CA MET A 291 7.23 -12.87 -16.86
C MET A 291 7.52 -12.89 -15.35
N GLY A 292 6.50 -13.05 -14.50
CA GLY A 292 6.69 -13.17 -13.06
C GLY A 292 5.60 -12.47 -12.27
N LYS A 293 5.75 -12.48 -10.94
CA LYS A 293 4.81 -11.83 -10.02
C LYS A 293 5.39 -10.52 -9.50
N ASN A 294 4.55 -9.49 -9.35
CA ASN A 294 4.91 -8.19 -8.79
C ASN A 294 6.13 -7.54 -9.48
N LEU A 295 6.11 -7.50 -10.81
CA LEU A 295 7.15 -6.87 -11.63
C LEU A 295 6.54 -5.70 -12.39
N LEU A 296 7.09 -4.48 -12.21
CA LEU A 296 6.58 -3.18 -12.71
C LEU A 296 5.26 -2.73 -12.07
N TRP A 297 4.37 -3.67 -11.81
CA TRP A 297 3.08 -3.50 -11.13
C TRP A 297 2.74 -4.79 -10.37
N SER A 298 1.81 -4.70 -9.41
CA SER A 298 1.29 -5.81 -8.63
C SER A 298 0.64 -6.88 -9.50
N SER A 299 0.77 -8.14 -9.09
CA SER A 299 0.03 -9.24 -9.74
C SER A 299 -1.47 -9.24 -9.50
N SER A 300 -1.97 -8.31 -8.67
CA SER A 300 -3.40 -8.09 -8.49
C SER A 300 -3.97 -7.03 -9.43
N THR A 301 -3.12 -6.29 -10.16
CA THR A 301 -3.53 -5.16 -11.02
C THR A 301 -4.34 -5.64 -12.20
N ARG A 302 -5.56 -5.14 -12.31
CA ARG A 302 -6.49 -5.36 -13.44
C ARG A 302 -6.41 -4.25 -14.49
N GLY A 303 -5.91 -3.08 -14.10
CA GLY A 303 -5.71 -1.92 -14.96
C GLY A 303 -5.29 -0.71 -14.15
N PHE A 304 -5.41 0.48 -14.74
CA PHE A 304 -5.06 1.75 -14.10
C PHE A 304 -6.22 2.74 -14.14
N VAL A 305 -6.44 3.43 -13.02
CA VAL A 305 -7.55 4.37 -12.81
C VAL A 305 -7.03 5.78 -12.50
N ASN A 306 -7.91 6.76 -12.66
CA ASN A 306 -7.62 8.14 -12.26
C ASN A 306 -7.38 8.18 -10.74
N ALA A 307 -6.46 9.04 -10.33
CA ALA A 307 -6.13 9.28 -8.94
C ALA A 307 -5.91 10.78 -8.72
N PRO A 308 -6.08 11.30 -7.49
CA PRO A 308 -5.62 12.64 -7.15
C PRO A 308 -4.15 12.81 -7.47
N ALA A 309 -3.79 13.94 -8.09
CA ALA A 309 -2.41 14.21 -8.46
C ALA A 309 -1.53 14.58 -7.26
N ASP A 310 -2.14 15.19 -6.25
CA ASP A 310 -1.52 15.47 -4.96
C ASP A 310 -1.29 14.16 -4.19
N PRO A 311 -0.04 13.85 -3.78
CA PRO A 311 0.26 12.61 -3.08
C PRO A 311 -0.48 12.46 -1.75
N GLN A 312 -0.72 13.54 -1.00
CA GLN A 312 -1.42 13.47 0.29
C GLN A 312 -2.92 13.19 0.07
N GLU A 313 -3.55 13.81 -0.93
CA GLU A 313 -4.93 13.51 -1.32
C GLU A 313 -5.08 12.07 -1.83
N PHE A 314 -4.11 11.58 -2.62
CA PHE A 314 -4.08 10.20 -3.11
C PHE A 314 -4.01 9.20 -1.96
N LEU A 315 -3.09 9.41 -1.02
CA LEU A 315 -2.95 8.57 0.17
C LEU A 315 -4.25 8.61 1.01
N GLY A 316 -4.90 9.76 1.07
CA GLY A 316 -6.08 10.00 1.86
C GLY A 316 -5.73 10.32 3.32
N HIS A 317 -6.61 11.11 3.95
CA HIS A 317 -6.37 11.72 5.26
C HIS A 317 -5.93 10.71 6.33
N ASP A 318 -6.69 9.64 6.57
CA ASP A 318 -6.36 8.71 7.65
C ASP A 318 -5.05 7.95 7.42
N PHE A 319 -4.78 7.50 6.20
CA PHE A 319 -3.52 6.81 5.89
C PHE A 319 -2.34 7.75 6.11
N PHE A 320 -2.44 8.98 5.58
CA PHE A 320 -1.41 10.00 5.74
C PHE A 320 -1.17 10.31 7.21
N CYS A 321 -2.23 10.65 7.97
CA CYS A 321 -2.13 11.04 9.38
C CYS A 321 -1.59 9.91 10.27
N ASN A 322 -2.05 8.68 10.08
CA ASN A 322 -1.58 7.55 10.86
C ASN A 322 -0.12 7.22 10.52
N THR A 323 0.23 7.21 9.23
CA THR A 323 1.61 6.95 8.78
C THR A 323 2.56 8.04 9.25
N TYR A 324 2.14 9.31 9.23
CA TYR A 324 2.92 10.42 9.77
C TYR A 324 3.16 10.23 11.27
N SER A 325 2.12 9.97 12.03
CA SER A 325 2.20 9.88 13.49
C SER A 325 3.10 8.73 13.95
N ILE A 326 3.05 7.58 13.29
CA ILE A 326 3.97 6.48 13.60
C ILE A 326 5.42 6.76 13.15
N THR A 327 5.61 7.52 12.06
CA THR A 327 6.95 7.83 11.54
C THR A 327 7.68 8.88 12.38
N TYR A 328 6.96 9.92 12.83
CA TYR A 328 7.55 11.07 13.53
C TYR A 328 7.26 11.10 15.03
N GLY A 329 6.41 10.19 15.53
CA GLY A 329 6.04 10.13 16.95
C GLY A 329 5.06 11.22 17.40
N GLU A 330 4.54 12.03 16.47
CA GLU A 330 3.62 13.14 16.73
C GLU A 330 2.64 13.34 15.55
N PRO A 331 1.44 13.87 15.78
CA PRO A 331 0.50 14.17 14.69
C PRO A 331 1.03 15.28 13.78
N HIS A 332 0.75 15.17 12.49
CA HIS A 332 0.93 16.28 11.54
C HIS A 332 -0.04 17.42 11.89
N GLN A 333 0.27 18.69 11.58
CA GLN A 333 -0.60 19.81 11.98
C GLN A 333 -2.04 19.72 11.39
N ASP A 334 -2.17 19.08 10.23
CA ASP A 334 -3.44 18.91 9.51
C ASP A 334 -4.17 17.62 9.93
N CYS A 335 -3.70 16.99 11.00
CA CYS A 335 -4.19 15.80 11.68
C CYS A 335 -4.33 16.12 13.19
#